data_AF-A0A965ER71-F1
#
_entry.id   AF-A0A965ER71-F1
#
_cell.length_a   1.000
_cell.length_b   1.000
_cell.length_c   1.000
_cell.angle_alpha   90.00
_cell.angle_beta   90.00
_cell.angle_gamma   90.00
#
_symmetry.space_group_name_H-M   'P 1'
#
loop_
_entity.id
_entity.type
_entity.pdbx_description
1 polymer ?
#
loop_
_entity_poly.entity_id
_entity_poly.type
_entity_poly.pdbx_seq_one_letter_code
_entity_poly.pdbx_strand_id
1 'polypeptide(L)'
;MVFNGHTIQDIDALDEATMNDIMVMYADGLIGNKSLLVNQGMLVTGVFNYLRGNNSQPYTLKGVLGSVYDYVYNEVKADASDSLLRFISQAPDFKMDRFESK
;
A
#
# COMPACT_ATOMS: atom_id res chain seq x y z
N MET A 1 -6.23 -13.87 24.70
CA MET A 1 -6.29 -12.40 24.81
C MET A 1 -6.39 -11.88 23.40
N VAL A 2 -7.57 -11.43 23.00
CA VAL A 2 -7.79 -10.77 21.72
C VAL A 2 -7.59 -9.26 22.00
N PHE A 3 -6.94 -8.58 21.06
CA PHE A 3 -6.38 -7.22 21.19
C PHE A 3 -7.35 -6.23 21.85
N ASN A 4 -6.84 -5.37 22.75
CA ASN A 4 -7.54 -4.21 23.32
C ASN A 4 -8.91 -4.48 24.02
N GLY A 5 -9.12 -5.67 24.59
CA GLY A 5 -10.29 -5.91 25.44
C GLY A 5 -11.57 -6.32 24.70
N HIS A 6 -11.50 -6.51 23.38
CA HIS A 6 -12.57 -7.14 22.60
C HIS A 6 -12.44 -8.66 22.66
N THR A 7 -13.57 -9.35 22.76
CA THR A 7 -13.71 -10.81 22.76
C THR A 7 -13.95 -11.34 21.35
N ILE A 8 -13.82 -12.65 21.15
CA ILE A 8 -14.12 -13.28 19.83
C ILE A 8 -15.60 -13.06 19.46
N GLN A 9 -16.48 -13.06 20.46
CA GLN A 9 -17.90 -12.77 20.28
C GLN A 9 -18.15 -11.35 19.73
N ASP A 10 -17.28 -10.39 20.06
CA ASP A 10 -17.39 -9.02 19.54
C ASP A 10 -17.00 -8.93 18.06
N ILE A 11 -16.11 -9.81 17.60
CA ILE A 11 -15.74 -9.92 16.18
C ILE A 11 -16.84 -10.63 15.39
N ASP A 12 -17.41 -11.70 15.95
CA ASP A 12 -18.51 -12.46 15.34
C ASP A 12 -19.82 -11.65 15.25
N ALA A 13 -19.94 -10.59 16.06
CA ALA A 13 -21.09 -9.68 16.04
C ALA A 13 -20.99 -8.58 14.96
N LEU A 14 -19.85 -8.44 14.27
CA LEU A 14 -19.71 -7.51 13.16
C LEU A 14 -20.48 -8.04 11.95
N ASP A 15 -21.65 -7.45 11.68
CA ASP A 15 -22.37 -7.69 10.45
C ASP A 15 -21.75 -6.91 9.27
N GLU A 16 -22.18 -7.27 8.05
CA GLU A 16 -21.68 -6.67 6.81
C GLU A 16 -21.87 -5.14 6.79
N ALA A 17 -23.00 -4.66 7.32
CA ALA A 17 -23.32 -3.24 7.37
C ALA A 17 -22.34 -2.48 8.29
N THR A 18 -22.12 -2.98 9.51
CA THR A 18 -21.18 -2.41 10.47
C THR A 18 -19.76 -2.42 9.91
N MET A 19 -19.37 -3.51 9.25
CA MET A 19 -18.05 -3.61 8.63
C MET A 19 -17.89 -2.61 7.47
N ASN A 20 -18.93 -2.41 6.66
CA ASN A 20 -18.94 -1.40 5.61
C ASN A 20 -18.80 0.02 6.18
N ASP A 21 -19.55 0.35 7.23
CA ASP A 21 -19.45 1.66 7.89
C ASP A 21 -18.06 1.92 8.46
N ILE A 22 -17.42 0.91 9.07
CA ILE A 22 -16.02 1.02 9.54
C ILE A 22 -15.07 1.29 8.37
N MET A 23 -15.26 0.60 7.24
CA MET A 23 -14.45 0.82 6.03
C MET A 23 -14.66 2.23 5.46
N VAL A 24 -15.90 2.73 5.42
CA VAL A 24 -16.22 4.09 4.98
C VAL A 24 -15.59 5.12 5.92
N MET A 25 -15.73 4.97 7.24
CA MET A 25 -15.10 5.87 8.22
C MET A 25 -13.57 5.89 8.11
N TYR A 26 -12.96 4.72 7.88
CA TYR A 26 -11.52 4.61 7.64
C TYR A 26 -11.12 5.28 6.33
N ALA A 27 -11.89 5.03 5.27
CA ALA A 27 -11.67 5.59 3.95
C ALA A 27 -11.81 7.12 3.96
N ASP A 28 -12.85 7.66 4.59
CA ASP A 28 -13.08 9.09 4.77
C ASP A 28 -12.05 9.72 5.70
N GLY A 29 -11.63 9.02 6.75
CA GLY A 29 -10.55 9.46 7.63
C GLY A 29 -9.21 9.59 6.90
N LEU A 30 -8.92 8.71 5.94
CA LEU A 30 -7.71 8.78 5.10
C LEU A 30 -7.86 9.75 3.90
N ILE A 31 -8.99 9.73 3.18
CA ILE A 31 -9.27 10.63 2.04
C ILE A 31 -9.38 12.08 2.53
N GLY A 32 -10.15 12.31 3.59
CA GLY A 32 -10.36 13.63 4.19
C GLY A 32 -9.03 14.25 4.66
N ASN A 33 -8.10 13.41 5.14
CA ASN A 33 -6.78 13.83 5.54
C ASN A 33 -5.72 13.71 4.44
N LYS A 34 -6.09 13.39 3.19
CA LYS A 34 -5.12 13.18 2.09
C LYS A 34 -4.15 14.36 1.94
N SER A 35 -4.66 15.59 1.96
CA SER A 35 -3.82 16.79 1.85
C SER A 35 -2.84 16.91 3.03
N LEU A 36 -3.31 16.66 4.26
CA LEU A 36 -2.50 16.72 5.46
C LEU A 36 -1.41 15.63 5.46
N LEU A 37 -1.77 14.39 5.10
CA LEU A 37 -0.87 13.25 5.05
C LEU A 37 0.20 13.45 3.97
N VAL A 38 -0.18 13.89 2.76
CA VAL A 38 0.76 14.14 1.67
C VAL A 38 1.71 15.29 2.02
N ASN A 39 1.20 16.41 2.54
CA ASN A 39 2.06 17.55 2.90
C ASN A 39 3.03 17.20 4.05
N GLN A 40 2.55 16.54 5.10
CA GLN A 40 3.45 16.09 6.18
C GLN A 40 4.46 15.06 5.67
N GLY A 41 4.02 14.09 4.85
CA GLY A 41 4.92 13.10 4.25
C GLY A 41 6.01 13.74 3.41
N MET A 42 5.68 14.77 2.61
CA MET A 42 6.66 15.52 1.81
C MET A 42 7.64 16.28 2.71
N LEU A 43 7.14 16.98 3.74
CA LEU A 43 7.99 17.72 4.69
C LEU A 43 8.95 16.79 5.42
N VAL A 44 8.46 15.67 5.96
CA VAL A 44 9.27 14.65 6.63
C VAL A 44 10.30 14.09 5.64
N THR A 45 9.89 13.68 4.44
CA THR A 45 10.81 13.15 3.43
C THR A 45 11.92 14.17 3.09
N GLY A 46 11.56 15.45 2.94
CA GLY A 46 12.51 16.53 2.67
C GLY A 46 13.50 16.75 3.80
N VAL A 47 13.02 16.88 5.04
CA VAL A 47 13.85 17.10 6.22
C VAL A 47 14.79 15.92 6.47
N PHE A 48 14.30 14.69 6.39
CA PHE A 48 15.12 13.51 6.63
C PHE A 48 16.17 13.31 5.53
N ASN A 49 15.85 13.63 4.27
CA ASN A 49 16.86 13.63 3.20
C ASN A 49 17.89 14.76 3.31
N TYR A 50 17.52 15.89 3.92
CA TYR A 50 18.46 16.96 4.24
C TYR A 50 19.43 16.55 5.37
N LEU A 51 18.92 15.89 6.42
CA LEU A 51 19.72 15.42 7.56
C LEU A 51 20.50 14.13 7.28
N ARG A 52 20.18 13.46 6.17
CA ARG A 52 20.75 12.17 5.78
C ARG A 52 22.27 12.27 5.60
N GLY A 53 23.00 11.31 6.17
CA GLY A 53 24.45 11.20 6.00
C GLY A 53 24.87 10.88 4.56
N ASN A 54 26.06 11.31 4.17
CA ASN A 54 26.64 11.01 2.85
C ASN A 54 26.63 9.49 2.58
N ASN A 55 26.27 9.09 1.35
CA ASN A 55 26.16 7.70 0.89
C ASN A 55 25.07 6.82 1.54
N SER A 56 24.20 7.35 2.40
CA SER A 56 23.07 6.56 2.90
C SER A 56 21.88 6.57 1.92
N GLN A 57 20.97 5.60 2.02
CA GLN A 57 19.83 5.51 1.10
C GLN A 57 18.86 6.68 1.30
N PRO A 58 18.32 7.28 0.23
CA PRO A 58 17.37 8.38 0.34
C PRO A 58 16.03 7.88 0.91
N TYR A 59 15.42 8.69 1.77
CA TYR A 59 14.06 8.47 2.22
C TYR A 59 13.10 8.74 1.06
N THR A 60 12.14 7.86 0.84
CA THR A 60 11.12 8.02 -0.21
C THR A 60 9.79 8.38 0.42
N LEU A 61 8.97 9.15 -0.30
CA LEU A 61 7.62 9.47 0.15
C LEU A 61 6.80 8.20 0.41
N LYS A 62 6.98 7.17 -0.41
CA LYS A 62 6.37 5.84 -0.21
C LYS A 62 6.83 5.19 1.09
N GLY A 63 8.13 5.23 1.39
CA GLY A 63 8.66 4.73 2.67
C GLY A 63 8.10 5.49 3.88
N VAL A 64 7.88 6.80 3.74
CA VAL A 64 7.33 7.65 4.82
C VAL A 64 5.83 7.46 5.00
N LEU A 65 5.06 7.36 3.91
CA LEU A 65 3.59 7.21 3.96
C LEU A 65 3.13 5.75 4.16
N GLY A 66 3.96 4.75 3.85
CA GLY A 66 3.62 3.34 4.04
C GLY A 66 2.36 2.92 3.28
N SER A 67 1.43 2.22 3.95
CA SER A 67 0.17 1.74 3.34
C SER A 67 -0.74 2.86 2.85
N VAL A 68 -0.63 4.06 3.42
CA VAL A 68 -1.38 5.25 2.95
C VAL A 68 -0.95 5.65 1.54
N TYR A 69 0.29 5.35 1.15
CA TYR A 69 0.79 5.68 -0.19
C TYR A 69 -0.03 5.00 -1.29
N ASP A 70 -0.26 3.69 -1.16
CA ASP A 70 -1.06 2.90 -2.11
C ASP A 70 -2.48 3.46 -2.22
N TYR A 71 -3.06 3.87 -1.10
CA TYR A 71 -4.39 4.45 -1.03
C TYR A 71 -4.49 5.84 -1.69
N VAL A 72 -3.45 6.67 -1.56
CA VAL A 72 -3.43 8.04 -2.08
C VAL A 72 -3.12 8.08 -3.59
N TYR A 73 -2.21 7.21 -4.05
CA TYR A 73 -1.64 7.25 -5.39
C TYR A 73 -2.08 6.09 -6.28
N ASN A 74 -2.82 5.09 -5.76
CA ASN A 74 -3.30 3.91 -6.49
C ASN A 74 -2.20 3.36 -7.42
N GLU A 75 -1.06 2.99 -6.85
CA GLU A 75 -0.05 2.30 -7.64
C GLU A 75 -0.69 1.07 -8.28
N VAL A 76 -0.63 1.01 -9.61
CA VAL A 76 -0.97 -0.20 -10.36
C VAL A 76 0.04 -1.25 -9.92
N LYS A 77 -0.37 -2.10 -8.98
CA LYS A 77 0.38 -3.30 -8.63
C LYS A 77 0.50 -4.07 -9.93
N ALA A 78 1.73 -4.34 -10.35
CA ALA A 78 1.95 -5.20 -11.51
C ALA A 78 1.12 -6.45 -11.27
N ASP A 79 0.22 -6.73 -12.20
CA ASP A 79 -0.70 -7.85 -12.06
C ASP A 79 0.16 -9.10 -11.79
N ALA A 80 -0.34 -10.03 -10.97
CA ALA A 80 0.47 -11.20 -10.59
C ALA A 80 0.95 -11.95 -11.85
N SER A 81 0.15 -11.87 -12.93
CA SER A 81 0.47 -12.29 -14.29
C SER A 81 1.68 -11.57 -14.88
N ASP A 82 1.77 -10.24 -14.80
CA ASP A 82 2.87 -9.44 -15.36
C ASP A 82 4.19 -9.66 -14.62
N SER A 83 4.13 -9.76 -13.28
CA SER A 83 5.31 -10.03 -12.47
C SER A 83 5.84 -11.44 -12.73
N LEU A 84 4.95 -12.42 -12.81
CA LEU A 84 5.28 -13.79 -13.18
C LEU A 84 5.82 -13.88 -14.62
N LEU A 85 5.20 -13.18 -15.56
CA LEU A 85 5.63 -13.14 -16.95
C LEU A 85 7.03 -12.53 -17.08
N ARG A 86 7.32 -11.44 -16.36
CA ARG A 86 8.67 -10.86 -16.30
C ARG A 86 9.69 -11.83 -15.71
N PHE A 87 9.34 -12.55 -14.65
CA PHE A 87 10.21 -13.55 -14.07
C PHE A 87 10.49 -14.69 -15.07
N ILE A 88 9.47 -15.23 -15.72
CA ILE A 88 9.59 -16.32 -16.70
C ILE A 88 10.32 -15.84 -17.97
N SER A 89 10.20 -14.56 -18.33
CA SER A 89 10.90 -13.98 -19.49
C SER A 89 12.42 -13.96 -19.37
N GLN A 90 12.95 -14.12 -18.16
CA GLN A 90 14.39 -14.21 -17.90
C GLN A 90 14.93 -15.65 -18.07
N ALA A 91 14.05 -16.64 -18.25
CA ALA A 91 14.47 -18.02 -18.42
C ALA A 91 15.07 -18.26 -19.82
N PRO A 92 16.07 -19.16 -19.95
CA PRO A 92 16.52 -19.66 -21.24
C PRO A 92 15.34 -20.24 -22.03
N ASP A 93 15.29 -19.99 -23.33
CA ASP A 93 14.23 -20.46 -24.24
C ASP A 93 12.81 -19.91 -23.98
N PHE A 94 12.68 -18.79 -23.28
CA PHE A 94 11.38 -18.11 -23.15
C PHE A 94 10.79 -17.75 -24.52
N LYS A 95 9.49 -18.02 -24.70
CA LYS A 95 8.73 -17.61 -25.88
C LYS A 95 7.38 -17.00 -25.47
N MET A 96 7.18 -15.73 -25.85
CA MET A 96 6.02 -14.92 -25.49
C MET A 96 4.72 -15.40 -26.18
N ASP A 97 4.83 -16.01 -27.36
CA ASP A 97 3.74 -16.60 -28.16
C ASP A 97 2.95 -17.69 -27.42
N ARG A 98 3.49 -18.26 -26.35
CA ARG A 98 2.82 -19.27 -25.50
C ARG A 98 1.86 -18.70 -24.46
N PHE A 99 1.84 -17.38 -24.30
CA PHE A 99 1.07 -16.67 -23.27
C PHE A 99 -0.03 -15.78 -23.86
N GLU A 100 -0.18 -15.73 -25.18
CA GLU A 100 -1.32 -15.06 -25.81
C GLU A 100 -2.60 -15.90 -25.64
N SER A 101 -3.64 -15.29 -25.08
CA SER A 101 -4.99 -15.87 -25.11
C SER A 101 -5.46 -15.96 -26.56
N LYS A 102 -6.04 -17.09 -26.95
CA LYS A 102 -6.89 -17.17 -28.14
C LYS A 102 -8.08 -16.23 -28.04
#